data_AF-A0AAU6PA71-F1
#
_entry.id   AF-A0AAU6PA71-F1
#
_cell.length_a   1.000
_cell.length_b   1.000
_cell.length_c   1.000
_cell.angle_alpha   90.00
_cell.angle_beta   90.00
_cell.angle_gamma   90.00
#
_symmetry.space_group_name_H-M   'P 1'
#
loop_
_entity.id
_entity.type
_entity.pdbx_description
1 polymer ?
#
loop_
_entity_poly.entity_id
_entity_poly.type
_entity_poly.pdbx_seq_one_letter_code
_entity_poly.pdbx_strand_id
1 'polypeptide(L)'
;MEVVLIQGSPNIGKTTLCKLIEEIIKQNSFKEEARERRPNDCRYEQDFTAIYNNESCRIIINSESEKEGIDRLAALYTKHYNNKGYNVLITAIRPKKDSPRLHKWVKDIYKNNFVNKNEIEIDLDALKQKYKIEDLCSFLKKTLKKDGVKVLNKVKNNLKCKVRVNCHVSK
;
A
#
# COMPACT_ATOMS: atom_id res chain seq x y z
N MET A 1 4.29 13.00 -5.99
CA MET A 1 4.19 11.71 -5.27
C MET A 1 2.73 11.29 -5.22
N GLU A 2 2.44 10.01 -5.39
CA GLU A 2 1.10 9.43 -5.22
C GLU A 2 1.02 8.74 -3.85
N VAL A 3 -0.10 8.91 -3.16
CA VAL A 3 -0.33 8.29 -1.85
C VAL A 3 -1.61 7.46 -1.93
N VAL A 4 -1.47 6.16 -1.68
CA VAL A 4 -2.58 5.22 -1.61
C VAL A 4 -2.79 4.82 -0.15
N LEU A 5 -3.90 5.25 0.42
CA LEU A 5 -4.34 4.89 1.76
C LEU A 5 -5.30 3.71 1.67
N ILE A 6 -4.88 2.55 2.17
CA ILE A 6 -5.72 1.35 2.25
C ILE A 6 -6.40 1.36 3.62
N GLN A 7 -7.64 1.84 3.65
CA GLN A 7 -8.43 2.00 4.86
C GLN A 7 -9.30 0.77 5.11
N GLY A 8 -9.47 0.43 6.39
CA GLY A 8 -10.55 -0.47 6.83
C GLY A 8 -10.34 -1.06 8.21
N SER A 9 -11.37 -1.77 8.67
CA SER A 9 -11.51 -2.38 9.98
C SER A 9 -10.44 -3.46 10.26
N PRO A 10 -10.26 -3.90 11.52
CA PRO A 10 -9.37 -5.01 11.82
C PRO A 10 -9.76 -6.25 11.01
N ASN A 11 -8.76 -7.02 10.56
CA ASN A 11 -8.97 -8.29 9.85
C ASN A 11 -9.76 -8.22 8.53
N ILE A 12 -9.93 -7.03 7.93
CA ILE A 12 -10.60 -6.85 6.63
C ILE A 12 -9.74 -7.24 5.42
N GLY A 13 -8.48 -7.64 5.63
CA GLY A 13 -7.55 -8.06 4.56
C GLY A 13 -6.63 -6.96 4.00
N LYS A 14 -6.33 -5.92 4.78
CA LYS A 14 -5.35 -4.87 4.39
C LYS A 14 -3.97 -5.45 4.08
N THR A 15 -3.45 -6.30 4.97
CA THR A 15 -2.14 -6.93 4.82
C THR A 15 -2.10 -7.84 3.59
N THR A 16 -3.14 -8.64 3.38
CA THR A 16 -3.32 -9.47 2.18
C THR A 16 -3.30 -8.63 0.90
N LEU A 17 -4.00 -7.48 0.87
CA LEU A 17 -3.97 -6.57 -0.27
C LEU A 17 -2.57 -5.98 -0.52
N CYS A 18 -1.87 -5.55 0.52
CA CYS A 18 -0.49 -5.05 0.39
C CYS A 18 0.46 -6.12 -0.17
N LYS A 19 0.32 -7.38 0.23
CA LYS A 19 1.10 -8.50 -0.32
C LYS A 19 0.82 -8.76 -1.79
N LEU A 20 -0.46 -8.75 -2.19
CA LEU A 20 -0.82 -8.88 -3.61
C LEU A 20 -0.25 -7.75 -4.46
N ILE A 21 -0.27 -6.51 -3.94
CA ILE A 21 0.36 -5.37 -4.62
C ILE A 21 1.88 -5.56 -4.71
N GLU A 22 2.53 -6.02 -3.63
CA GLU A 22 3.94 -6.37 -3.62
C GLU A 22 4.29 -7.43 -4.69
N GLU A 23 3.53 -8.51 -4.78
CA GLU A 23 3.73 -9.56 -5.79
C GLU A 23 3.67 -8.99 -7.21
N ILE A 24 2.66 -8.16 -7.51
CA ILE A 24 2.51 -7.50 -8.81
C ILE A 24 3.71 -6.59 -9.10
N ILE A 25 4.18 -5.84 -8.11
CA ILE A 25 5.34 -4.94 -8.25
C ILE A 25 6.61 -5.74 -8.54
N LYS A 26 6.85 -6.85 -7.82
CA LYS A 26 7.99 -7.76 -8.04
C LYS A 26 7.98 -8.40 -9.42
N GLN A 27 6.81 -8.82 -9.90
CA GLN A 27 6.63 -9.32 -11.27
C GLN A 27 6.92 -8.26 -12.34
N ASN A 28 6.95 -6.98 -11.97
CA ASN A 28 7.20 -5.83 -12.84
C ASN A 28 8.63 -5.28 -12.72
N SER A 29 9.60 -6.14 -12.44
CA SER A 29 11.04 -5.80 -12.40
C SER A 29 11.44 -4.80 -11.31
N PHE A 30 10.60 -4.57 -10.31
CA PHE A 30 11.02 -3.84 -9.11
C PHE A 30 11.82 -4.77 -8.19
N LYS A 31 12.95 -4.27 -7.70
CA LYS A 31 13.79 -4.94 -6.71
C LYS A 31 13.51 -4.38 -5.33
N GLU A 32 13.59 -5.23 -4.32
CA GLU A 32 13.53 -4.82 -2.92
C GLU A 32 14.81 -4.06 -2.56
N GLU A 33 14.67 -2.83 -2.07
CA GLU A 33 15.78 -1.99 -1.63
C GLU A 33 15.99 -2.09 -0.12
N ALA A 34 14.90 -2.14 0.66
CA ALA A 34 14.93 -2.24 2.10
C ALA A 34 13.62 -2.82 2.64
N ARG A 35 13.67 -3.49 3.79
CA ARG A 35 12.50 -4.06 4.45
C ARG A 35 12.66 -4.05 5.96
N GLU A 36 11.56 -3.73 6.64
CA GLU A 36 11.36 -3.92 8.07
C GLU A 36 10.19 -4.89 8.26
N ARG A 37 10.40 -5.92 9.09
CA ARG A 37 9.35 -6.85 9.52
C ARG A 37 9.06 -6.61 10.99
N ARG A 38 7.84 -6.89 11.42
CA ARG A 38 7.51 -6.86 12.85
C ARG A 38 8.33 -7.94 13.57
N PRO A 39 9.13 -7.59 14.60
CA PRO A 39 9.81 -8.59 15.42
C PRO A 39 8.76 -9.47 16.11
N ASN A 40 8.96 -10.80 16.12
CA ASN A 40 8.16 -11.78 16.87
C ASN A 40 6.67 -11.92 16.49
N ASP A 41 6.30 -11.77 15.22
CA ASP A 41 4.93 -12.11 14.79
C ASP A 41 4.87 -13.54 14.23
N CYS A 42 4.31 -14.48 15.01
CA CYS A 42 4.07 -15.87 14.63
C CYS A 42 2.78 -16.06 13.79
N ARG A 43 2.11 -14.98 13.36
CA ARG A 43 0.97 -15.05 12.44
C ARG A 43 1.42 -15.36 11.01
N TYR A 44 0.68 -16.24 10.33
CA TYR A 44 0.88 -16.65 8.93
C TYR A 44 0.93 -15.48 7.94
N GLU A 45 0.35 -14.33 8.28
CA GLU A 45 0.50 -13.09 7.52
C GLU A 45 1.24 -12.00 8.30
N GLN A 46 2.57 -12.02 8.26
CA GLN A 46 3.38 -10.97 8.87
C GLN A 46 3.17 -9.63 8.17
N ASP A 47 2.91 -8.60 8.99
CA ASP A 47 2.97 -7.23 8.54
C ASP A 47 4.39 -6.79 8.19
N PHE A 48 4.51 -5.91 7.20
CA PHE A 48 5.77 -5.43 6.69
C PHE A 48 5.73 -3.96 6.30
N THR A 49 6.92 -3.36 6.29
CA THR A 49 7.21 -2.10 5.64
C THR A 49 8.38 -2.33 4.69
N ALA A 50 8.26 -2.00 3.41
CA ALA A 50 9.31 -2.26 2.44
C ALA A 50 9.40 -1.19 1.36
N ILE A 51 10.60 -1.00 0.84
CA ILE A 51 10.92 -0.11 -0.27
C ILE A 51 11.27 -0.97 -1.47
N TYR A 52 10.68 -0.63 -2.61
CA TYR A 52 10.97 -1.24 -3.90
C TYR A 52 11.41 -0.17 -4.89
N ASN A 53 12.38 -0.49 -5.72
CA ASN A 53 12.82 0.41 -6.77
C ASN A 53 13.01 -0.30 -8.11
N ASN A 54 12.92 0.48 -9.17
CA ASN A 54 13.54 0.18 -10.45
C ASN A 54 14.22 1.47 -10.95
N GLU A 55 14.73 1.46 -12.18
CA GLU A 55 15.43 2.63 -12.75
C GLU A 55 14.58 3.91 -12.82
N SER A 56 13.25 3.79 -12.79
CA SER A 56 12.32 4.90 -13.01
C SER A 56 11.44 5.25 -11.82
N CYS A 57 11.33 4.36 -10.82
CA CYS A 57 10.30 4.44 -9.80
C CYS A 57 10.78 3.88 -8.46
N ARG A 58 10.38 4.54 -7.39
CA ARG A 58 10.61 4.12 -6.01
C ARG A 58 9.31 4.14 -5.22
N ILE A 59 8.95 2.99 -4.67
CA ILE A 59 7.68 2.72 -4.01
C ILE A 59 7.98 2.31 -2.58
N ILE A 60 7.25 2.87 -1.62
CA ILE A 60 7.24 2.38 -0.24
C ILE A 60 5.87 1.79 0.08
N ILE A 61 5.85 0.61 0.68
CA ILE A 61 4.64 -0.13 1.07
C ILE A 61 4.68 -0.36 2.57
N ASN A 62 3.59 -0.06 3.26
CA ASN A 62 3.37 -0.38 4.67
C ASN A 62 2.04 -1.12 4.84
N SER A 63 2.06 -2.32 5.40
CA SER A 63 0.85 -3.13 5.59
C SER A 63 0.19 -2.96 6.96
N GLU A 64 0.93 -2.47 7.96
CA GLU A 64 0.40 -2.33 9.32
C GLU A 64 -0.22 -0.95 9.53
N SER A 65 -1.43 -0.92 10.09
CA SER A 65 -2.17 0.31 10.36
C SER A 65 -2.09 0.80 11.81
N GLU A 66 -1.40 0.06 12.69
CA GLU A 66 -1.19 0.42 14.10
C GLU A 66 0.01 1.37 14.29
N LYS A 67 0.11 1.95 15.49
CA LYS A 67 1.19 2.87 15.85
C LYS A 67 2.57 2.31 15.52
N GLU A 68 2.86 1.07 15.90
CA GLU A 68 4.16 0.44 15.67
C GLU A 68 4.49 0.31 14.18
N GLY A 69 3.48 0.05 13.36
CA GLY A 69 3.60 0.03 11.89
C GLY A 69 3.90 1.40 11.32
N ILE A 70 3.21 2.42 11.82
CA ILE A 70 3.38 3.82 11.41
C ILE A 70 4.78 4.32 11.81
N ASP A 71 5.25 3.98 13.01
CA ASP A 71 6.59 4.32 13.49
C ASP A 71 7.66 3.67 12.60
N ARG A 72 7.50 2.39 12.22
CA ARG A 72 8.41 1.72 11.27
C ARG A 72 8.34 2.32 9.88
N LEU A 73 7.17 2.70 9.39
CA LEU A 73 7.02 3.45 8.15
C LEU A 73 7.79 4.77 8.23
N ALA A 74 7.63 5.55 9.31
CA ALA A 74 8.31 6.83 9.47
C ALA A 74 9.84 6.66 9.52
N ALA A 75 10.32 5.65 10.27
CA ALA A 75 11.74 5.34 10.37
C ALA A 75 12.34 4.92 9.03
N LEU A 76 11.70 3.95 8.35
CA LEU A 76 12.16 3.45 7.05
C LEU A 76 12.08 4.54 5.97
N TYR A 77 10.99 5.31 5.95
CA TYR A 77 10.81 6.44 5.05
C TYR A 77 11.95 7.44 5.23
N THR A 78 12.21 7.90 6.46
CA THR A 78 13.21 8.94 6.73
C THR A 78 14.63 8.44 6.47
N LYS A 79 14.98 7.24 6.96
CA LYS A 79 16.30 6.63 6.79
C LYS A 79 16.69 6.48 5.32
N HIS A 80 15.72 6.23 4.45
CA HIS A 80 15.92 6.00 3.03
C HIS A 80 15.45 7.18 2.16
N TYR A 81 15.02 8.29 2.76
CA TYR A 81 14.70 9.51 2.02
C TYR A 81 16.00 10.18 1.58
N ASN A 82 16.37 10.01 0.32
CA ASN A 82 17.55 10.61 -0.29
C ASN A 82 17.12 11.46 -1.51
N ASN A 83 18.09 11.94 -2.30
CA ASN A 83 17.83 12.78 -3.48
C ASN A 83 16.90 12.16 -4.54
N LYS A 84 16.59 10.85 -4.46
CA LYS A 84 15.62 10.18 -5.33
C LYS A 84 14.18 10.28 -4.84
N GLY A 85 13.96 10.56 -3.55
CA GLY A 85 12.64 10.62 -2.92
C GLY A 85 11.83 9.32 -3.08
N TYR A 86 10.51 9.46 -3.10
CA TYR A 86 9.56 8.38 -3.38
C TYR A 86 8.53 8.84 -4.42
N ASN A 87 8.21 7.97 -5.37
CA ASN A 87 7.17 8.21 -6.35
C ASN A 87 5.79 7.83 -5.80
N VAL A 88 5.71 6.73 -5.05
CA VAL A 88 4.46 6.18 -4.49
C VAL A 88 4.65 5.76 -3.04
N LEU A 89 3.69 6.11 -2.19
CA LEU A 89 3.48 5.51 -0.88
C LEU A 89 2.17 4.73 -0.89
N ILE A 90 2.22 3.45 -0.55
CA ILE A 90 1.04 2.63 -0.28
C ILE A 90 1.07 2.30 1.21
N THR A 91 0.03 2.68 1.94
CA THR A 91 -0.01 2.37 3.38
C THR A 91 -1.39 1.96 3.84
N ALA A 92 -1.44 0.90 4.64
CA ALA A 92 -2.61 0.57 5.42
C ALA A 92 -2.87 1.65 6.47
N ILE A 93 -4.16 1.91 6.73
CA ILE A 93 -4.59 2.88 7.73
C ILE A 93 -5.91 2.45 8.38
N ARG A 94 -6.12 2.88 9.62
CA ARG A 94 -7.40 2.73 10.32
C ARG A 94 -8.41 3.76 9.81
N PRO A 95 -9.73 3.47 9.86
CA PRO A 95 -10.74 4.47 9.54
C PRO A 95 -10.58 5.73 10.39
N LYS A 96 -10.67 6.90 9.74
CA LYS A 96 -10.47 8.20 10.41
C LYS A 96 -11.40 8.40 11.61
N LYS A 97 -12.63 7.92 11.52
CA LYS A 97 -13.62 7.94 12.60
C LYS A 97 -13.15 7.21 13.86
N ASP A 98 -12.42 6.10 13.68
CA ASP A 98 -12.03 5.21 14.78
C ASP A 98 -10.64 5.58 15.30
N SER A 99 -9.80 6.20 14.48
CA SER A 99 -8.39 6.47 14.82
C SER A 99 -7.87 7.76 14.18
N PRO A 100 -8.40 8.94 14.56
CA PRO A 100 -8.02 10.22 13.97
C PRO A 100 -6.54 10.56 14.20
N ARG A 101 -5.95 10.12 15.33
CA ARG A 101 -4.53 10.32 15.63
C ARG A 101 -3.62 9.52 14.69
N LEU A 102 -3.92 8.25 14.44
CA LEU A 102 -3.16 7.42 13.50
C LEU A 102 -3.25 7.98 12.08
N HIS A 103 -4.42 8.49 11.69
CA HIS A 103 -4.62 9.17 10.40
C HIS A 103 -3.70 10.38 10.25
N LYS A 104 -3.64 11.22 11.29
CA LYS A 104 -2.75 12.38 11.32
C LYS A 104 -1.28 11.96 11.24
N TRP A 105 -0.84 10.96 12.00
CA TRP A 105 0.54 10.50 12.00
C TRP A 105 1.00 9.99 10.64
N VAL A 106 0.18 9.16 9.97
CA VAL A 106 0.48 8.71 8.60
C VAL A 106 0.60 9.91 7.65
N LYS A 107 -0.32 10.88 7.73
CA LYS A 107 -0.25 12.10 6.91
C LYS A 107 1.01 12.92 7.20
N ASP A 108 1.43 12.99 8.46
CA ASP A 108 2.61 13.74 8.88
C ASP A 108 3.91 13.21 8.26
N ILE A 109 3.99 11.92 7.94
CA ILE A 109 5.17 11.28 7.30
C ILE A 109 5.47 11.87 5.91
N TYR A 110 4.43 12.13 5.10
CA TYR A 110 4.61 12.56 3.71
C TYR A 110 4.16 13.99 3.43
N LYS A 111 3.48 14.67 4.36
CA LYS A 111 2.92 16.01 4.11
C LYS A 111 3.99 17.08 3.80
N ASN A 112 5.18 16.96 4.39
CA ASN A 112 6.22 17.99 4.31
C ASN A 112 7.12 17.84 3.08
N ASN A 113 7.06 16.71 2.39
CA ASN A 113 8.04 16.36 1.36
C ASN A 113 7.58 16.65 -0.07
N PHE A 114 6.32 17.07 -0.29
CA PHE A 114 5.79 17.35 -1.63
C PHE A 114 4.69 18.42 -1.65
N VAL A 115 4.84 19.38 -2.57
CA VAL A 115 3.88 20.47 -2.85
C VAL A 115 2.68 19.96 -3.68
N ASN A 116 2.87 18.94 -4.53
CA ASN A 116 1.83 18.33 -5.37
C ASN A 116 1.68 16.83 -5.04
N LYS A 117 0.66 16.49 -4.26
CA LYS A 117 0.33 15.10 -3.88
C LYS A 117 -1.07 14.72 -4.35
N ASN A 118 -1.17 13.56 -4.99
CA ASN A 118 -2.45 12.93 -5.30
C ASN A 118 -2.70 11.85 -4.24
N GLU A 119 -3.66 12.09 -3.35
CA GLU A 119 -4.08 11.13 -2.33
C GLU A 119 -5.29 10.33 -2.84
N ILE A 120 -5.21 9.02 -2.73
CA ILE A 120 -6.27 8.09 -3.08
C ILE A 120 -6.56 7.24 -1.84
N GLU A 121 -7.82 7.20 -1.43
CA GLU A 121 -8.28 6.34 -0.35
C GLU A 121 -9.04 5.14 -0.93
N ILE A 122 -8.68 3.94 -0.47
CA ILE A 122 -9.36 2.68 -0.78
C ILE A 122 -9.98 2.18 0.53
N ASP A 123 -11.30 2.32 0.66
CA ASP A 123 -12.03 1.85 1.83
C ASP A 123 -12.53 0.41 1.61
N LEU A 124 -11.87 -0.55 2.26
CA LEU A 124 -12.19 -1.97 2.11
C LEU A 124 -13.52 -2.35 2.76
N ASP A 125 -13.94 -1.67 3.82
CA ASP A 125 -15.23 -1.92 4.46
C ASP A 125 -16.37 -1.50 3.54
N ALA A 126 -16.27 -0.29 2.96
CA ALA A 126 -17.25 0.23 2.01
C ALA A 126 -17.33 -0.66 0.75
N LEU A 127 -16.18 -1.12 0.24
CA LEU A 127 -16.17 -2.03 -0.90
C LEU A 127 -16.80 -3.39 -0.55
N LYS A 128 -16.53 -3.96 0.64
CA LYS A 128 -17.12 -5.24 1.06
C LYS A 128 -18.64 -5.15 1.13
N GLN A 129 -19.16 -4.06 1.71
CA GLN A 129 -20.60 -3.78 1.76
C GLN A 129 -21.20 -3.61 0.35
N LYS A 130 -20.59 -2.76 -0.48
CA LYS A 130 -21.07 -2.45 -1.83
C LYS A 130 -21.23 -3.70 -2.69
N TYR A 131 -20.28 -4.61 -2.63
CA TYR A 131 -20.29 -5.80 -3.48
C TYR A 131 -20.97 -7.01 -2.82
N LYS A 132 -21.48 -6.90 -1.59
CA LYS A 132 -22.06 -8.00 -0.80
C LYS A 132 -21.18 -9.24 -0.81
N ILE A 133 -19.86 -9.06 -0.68
CA ILE A 133 -18.91 -10.15 -0.85
C ILE A 133 -18.61 -10.78 0.50
N GLU A 134 -18.91 -12.07 0.61
CA GLU A 134 -18.61 -12.89 1.79
C GLU A 134 -17.13 -13.35 1.81
N ASP A 135 -16.53 -13.60 0.64
CA ASP A 135 -15.17 -14.16 0.49
C ASP A 135 -14.10 -13.10 0.15
N LEU A 136 -13.04 -13.05 0.97
CA LEU A 136 -11.93 -12.12 0.84
C LEU A 136 -11.17 -12.29 -0.49
N CYS A 137 -11.01 -13.52 -0.99
CA CYS A 137 -10.32 -13.78 -2.26
C CYS A 137 -11.11 -13.29 -3.46
N SER A 138 -12.43 -13.47 -3.46
CA SER A 138 -13.36 -12.96 -4.46
C SER A 138 -13.46 -11.43 -4.42
N PHE A 139 -13.39 -10.87 -3.21
CA PHE A 139 -13.29 -9.44 -2.98
C PHE A 139 -12.00 -8.87 -3.55
N LEU A 140 -10.85 -9.43 -3.18
CA LEU A 140 -9.55 -9.00 -3.70
C LEU A 140 -9.47 -9.21 -5.21
N LYS A 141 -9.98 -10.30 -5.79
CA LYS A 141 -10.05 -10.50 -7.24
C LYS A 141 -10.96 -9.49 -7.94
N LYS A 142 -12.15 -9.18 -7.43
CA LYS A 142 -13.08 -8.20 -8.04
C LYS A 142 -12.59 -6.77 -7.86
N THR A 143 -12.19 -6.41 -6.64
CA THR A 143 -11.60 -5.12 -6.29
C THR A 143 -10.32 -4.94 -7.07
N LEU A 144 -9.39 -5.90 -7.13
CA LEU A 144 -8.16 -5.77 -7.93
C LEU A 144 -8.42 -5.79 -9.44
N LYS A 145 -9.41 -6.54 -9.97
CA LYS A 145 -9.76 -6.50 -11.41
C LYS A 145 -10.45 -5.22 -11.85
N LYS A 146 -11.33 -4.62 -11.03
CA LYS A 146 -12.09 -3.41 -11.40
C LYS A 146 -11.44 -2.13 -10.89
N ASP A 147 -11.07 -2.11 -9.62
CA ASP A 147 -10.57 -0.93 -8.92
C ASP A 147 -9.05 -0.99 -8.70
N GLY A 148 -8.43 -2.18 -8.61
CA GLY A 148 -6.98 -2.37 -8.64
C GLY A 148 -6.43 -2.21 -10.04
N VAL A 149 -7.16 -2.54 -11.10
CA VAL A 149 -6.81 -2.10 -12.46
C VAL A 149 -6.97 -0.59 -12.57
N LYS A 150 -7.90 0.08 -11.86
CA LYS A 150 -7.93 1.55 -11.80
C LYS A 150 -6.85 2.16 -10.92
N VAL A 151 -6.47 1.53 -9.82
CA VAL A 151 -5.39 1.96 -8.92
C VAL A 151 -4.07 1.69 -9.61
N LEU A 152 -3.83 0.50 -10.13
CA LEU A 152 -2.69 0.15 -10.99
C LEU A 152 -2.71 0.92 -12.32
N ASN A 153 -3.86 1.28 -12.90
CA ASN A 153 -3.92 2.15 -14.09
C ASN A 153 -3.74 3.63 -13.72
N LYS A 154 -4.18 4.10 -12.55
CA LYS A 154 -3.88 5.46 -12.07
C LYS A 154 -2.41 5.57 -11.71
N VAL A 155 -1.88 4.58 -10.98
CA VAL A 155 -0.46 4.35 -10.75
C VAL A 155 0.26 4.26 -12.10
N LYS A 156 -0.21 3.51 -13.11
CA LYS A 156 0.42 3.42 -14.45
C LYS A 156 0.26 4.69 -15.31
N ASN A 157 -0.81 5.47 -15.15
CA ASN A 157 -1.09 6.68 -15.92
C ASN A 157 -0.42 7.92 -15.28
N ASN A 158 -0.19 7.92 -13.96
CA ASN A 158 0.42 9.02 -13.20
C ASN A 158 1.86 8.73 -12.78
N LEU A 159 2.27 7.46 -12.65
CA LEU A 159 3.67 7.11 -12.74
C LEU A 159 4.08 7.21 -14.21
N LYS A 160 5.13 7.97 -14.50
CA LYS A 160 5.85 7.87 -15.77
C LYS A 160 6.58 6.51 -15.93
N CYS A 161 6.16 5.48 -15.20
CA CYS A 161 6.83 4.20 -15.03
C CYS A 161 5.92 3.12 -15.63
N LYS A 162 6.42 2.41 -16.64
CA LYS A 162 5.67 1.36 -17.34
C LYS A 162 5.49 0.13 -16.44
N VAL A 163 4.38 0.06 -15.71
CA VAL A 163 3.96 -1.16 -14.99
C VAL A 163 3.03 -1.99 -15.92
N ARG A 164 3.40 -3.23 -16.21
CA ARG A 164 2.59 -4.24 -16.95
C ARG A 164 1.91 -5.18 -15.96
N VAL A 165 0.61 -5.03 -15.79
CA VAL A 165 -0.19 -5.93 -14.96
C VAL A 165 -0.51 -7.20 -15.76
N ASN A 166 0.16 -8.32 -15.45
CA ASN A 166 -0.19 -9.63 -15.98
C ASN A 166 -0.91 -10.43 -14.91
N CYS A 167 -2.25 -10.48 -14.99
CA CYS A 167 -3.04 -11.37 -14.14
C CYS A 167 -3.03 -12.79 -14.72
N HIS A 168 -2.00 -13.58 -14.43
CA HIS A 168 -2.12 -15.02 -14.64
C HIS A 168 -2.96 -15.61 -13.50
N VAL A 169 -4.15 -16.06 -13.87
CA VAL A 169 -4.98 -16.90 -13.02
C VAL A 169 -4.43 -18.32 -13.20
N SER A 170 -3.65 -18.79 -12.24
CA SER A 170 -3.37 -20.23 -12.14
C SER A 170 -4.71 -20.95 -12.03
N LYS A 171 -4.97 -21.85 -12.99
CA LYS A 171 -6.14 -22.72 -13.01
C LYS A 171 -6.08 -23.72 -11.87
#